data_AF-A0A6G1X3M5-F1
#
_entry.id   AF-A0A6G1X3M5-F1
#
_cell.length_a   1.000
_cell.length_b   1.000
_cell.length_c   1.000
_cell.angle_alpha   90.00
_cell.angle_beta   90.00
_cell.angle_gamma   90.00
#
_symmetry.space_group_name_H-M   'P 1'
#
loop_
_entity.id
_entity.type
_entity.pdbx_description
1 polymer ?
#
loop_
_entity_poly.entity_id
_entity_poly.type
_entity_poly.pdbx_seq_one_letter_code
_entity_poly.pdbx_strand_id
1 'polypeptide(L)' 'MRKLTTEDMRNEYLYEAIVEKREEMHDMADDFGIESAKTLSVSQELDNLINLYIRDKLEEKSYNLSKN' A
#
# COMPACT_ATOMS: atom_id res chain seq x y z
N MET A 1 -23.69 -9.93 -12.01
CA MET A 1 -22.47 -9.77 -11.19
C MET A 1 -21.40 -9.14 -12.06
N ARG A 2 -20.84 -7.99 -11.67
CA ARG A 2 -19.70 -7.36 -12.37
C ARG A 2 -18.46 -8.19 -12.03
N LYS A 3 -17.73 -8.71 -13.01
CA LYS A 3 -16.45 -9.39 -12.77
C LYS A 3 -15.41 -8.31 -12.46
N LEU A 4 -14.75 -8.41 -11.31
CA LEU A 4 -13.58 -7.58 -11.01
C LEU A 4 -12.45 -7.94 -11.99
N THR A 5 -11.71 -6.93 -12.45
CA THR A 5 -10.53 -7.17 -13.26
C THR A 5 -9.36 -7.61 -12.37
N THR A 6 -8.33 -8.24 -12.94
CA THR A 6 -7.12 -8.62 -12.20
C THR A 6 -6.43 -7.41 -11.55
N GLU A 7 -6.52 -6.24 -12.18
CA GLU A 7 -5.99 -4.98 -11.65
C GLU A 7 -6.79 -4.49 -10.44
N ASP A 8 -8.12 -4.57 -10.48
CA ASP A 8 -8.97 -4.22 -9.33
C ASP A 8 -8.62 -5.08 -8.11
N MET A 9 -8.48 -6.40 -8.30
CA MET A 9 -8.10 -7.34 -7.22
C MET A 9 -6.72 -7.05 -6.65
N ARG A 10 -5.76 -6.69 -7.50
CA ARG A 10 -4.39 -6.34 -7.06
C ARG A 10 -4.38 -5.06 -6.23
N ASN A 11 -5.14 -4.05 -6.63
CA ASN A 11 -5.24 -2.79 -5.89
C ASN A 11 -5.91 -2.97 -4.53
N GLU A 12 -6.98 -3.77 -4.47
CA GLU A 12 -7.66 -4.12 -3.22
C GLU A 12 -6.70 -4.81 -2.26
N TYR A 13 -5.95 -5.81 -2.75
CA TYR A 13 -4.92 -6.48 -1.98
C TYR A 13 -3.82 -5.53 -1.46
N LEU A 14 -3.33 -4.62 -2.31
CA LEU A 14 -2.32 -3.65 -1.89
C LEU A 14 -2.87 -2.69 -0.83
N TYR A 15 -4.12 -2.28 -0.96
CA TYR A 15 -4.77 -1.43 0.03
C TYR A 15 -4.92 -2.13 1.38
N GLU A 16 -5.38 -3.38 1.38
CA GLU A 16 -5.46 -4.20 2.60
C GLU A 16 -4.09 -4.34 3.27
N ALA A 17 -3.05 -4.67 2.50
CA ALA A 17 -1.68 -4.78 3.01
C ALA A 17 -1.16 -3.46 3.61
N ILE A 18 -1.50 -2.30 3.03
CA ILE A 18 -1.15 -0.98 3.59
C ILE A 18 -1.84 -0.78 4.94
N VAL A 19 -3.11 -1.14 5.05
CA VAL A 19 -3.87 -1.00 6.31
C VAL A 19 -3.25 -1.88 7.39
N GLU A 20 -3.03 -3.16 7.10
CA GLU A 20 -2.42 -4.10 8.04
C GLU A 20 -1.02 -3.63 8.50
N LYS A 21 -0.17 -3.22 7.55
CA LYS A 21 1.19 -2.77 7.86
C LYS A 21 1.22 -1.46 8.66
N ARG A 22 0.20 -0.60 8.49
CA ARG A 22 0.06 0.61 9.31
C ARG A 22 -0.29 0.27 10.76
N GLU A 23 -1.21 -0.67 10.98
CA GLU A 23 -1.53 -1.12 12.35
C GLU A 23 -0.29 -1.77 13.00
N GLU A 24 0.47 -2.59 12.26
CA GLU A 24 1.74 -3.14 12.75
C GLU A 24 2.75 -2.04 13.13
N MET A 25 2.85 -0.95 12.35
CA MET A 25 3.71 0.17 12.68
C MET A 25 3.29 0.85 13.99
N HIS A 26 1.99 1.02 14.21
CA HIS A 26 1.46 1.56 15.46
C HIS A 26 1.79 0.66 16.64
N ASP A 27 1.57 -0.65 16.51
CA ASP A 27 1.93 -1.63 17.55
C ASP A 27 3.44 -1.58 17.87
N MET A 28 4.30 -1.51 16.85
CA MET A 28 5.75 -1.40 17.06
C MET A 28 6.16 -0.07 17.70
N ALA A 29 5.50 1.03 17.35
CA ALA A 29 5.75 2.33 17.95
C ALA A 29 5.34 2.38 19.42
N ASP A 30 4.23 1.74 19.78
CA ASP A 30 3.75 1.62 21.14
C ASP A 30 4.69 0.73 22.00
N ASP A 31 5.16 -0.38 21.44
CA ASP A 31 6.03 -1.34 22.15
C ASP A 31 7.49 -0.88 22.28
N PHE A 32 8.04 -0.27 21.22
CA PHE A 32 9.49 -0.01 21.10
C PHE A 32 9.84 1.47 20.94
N GLY A 33 8.86 2.35 20.71
CA GLY A 33 9.06 3.76 20.39
C GLY A 33 9.23 4.03 18.90
N ILE A 34 8.97 5.27 18.49
CA ILE A 34 8.93 5.65 17.06
C ILE A 34 10.28 5.61 16.35
N GLU A 35 11.38 5.86 17.08
CA GLU A 35 12.74 5.84 16.56
C GLU A 35 13.40 4.45 16.64
N SER A 36 12.66 3.45 17.11
CA SER A 36 13.21 2.09 17.23
C SER A 36 13.52 1.53 15.85
N ALA A 37 14.61 0.75 15.76
CA ALA A 37 14.98 0.10 14.50
C ALA A 37 13.85 -0.80 13.93
N LYS A 38 13.02 -1.37 14.81
CA LYS A 38 11.85 -2.18 14.42
C LYS A 38 10.77 -1.31 13.79
N THR A 39 10.39 -0.22 14.45
CA THR A 39 9.39 0.72 13.96
C THR A 39 9.82 1.36 12.64
N LEU A 40 11.09 1.72 12.51
CA LEU A 40 11.66 2.26 11.26
C LEU A 40 11.63 1.21 10.13
N SER A 41 11.92 -0.06 10.42
CA SER A 41 11.81 -1.13 9.42
C SER A 41 10.38 -1.28 8.90
N VAL A 42 9.40 -1.32 9.81
CA VAL A 42 7.99 -1.43 9.45
C VAL A 42 7.51 -0.20 8.67
N SER A 43 7.96 1.01 9.07
CA SER A 43 7.69 2.25 8.32
C SER A 43 8.21 2.18 6.89
N GLN A 44 9.40 1.64 6.68
CA GLN A 44 9.99 1.50 5.34
C GLN A 44 9.23 0.49 4.48
N GLU A 45 8.74 -0.60 5.06
CA GLU A 45 7.86 -1.56 4.39
C GLU A 45 6.52 -0.93 4.01
N LEU A 46 5.91 -0.15 4.91
CA LEU A 46 4.69 0.59 4.66
C LEU A 46 4.85 1.57 3.48
N ASP A 47 5.94 2.35 3.48
CA ASP A 47 6.25 3.27 2.39
C ASP A 47 6.39 2.54 1.04
N ASN A 48 7.01 1.36 1.03
CA ASN A 48 7.11 0.55 -0.19
C ASN A 48 5.73 0.12 -0.71
N LEU A 49 4.83 -0.31 0.17
CA LEU A 49 3.47 -0.68 -0.21
C LEU A 49 2.68 0.52 -0.77
N ILE A 50 2.78 1.67 -0.11
CA ILE A 50 2.16 2.92 -0.57
C ILE A 50 2.68 3.31 -1.95
N ASN A 51 4.00 3.25 -2.16
CA ASN A 51 4.61 3.57 -3.44
C ASN A 51 4.16 2.63 -4.56
N LEU A 52 4.02 1.34 -4.28
CA LEU A 52 3.49 0.37 -5.24
C LEU A 52 2.04 0.71 -5.62
N TYR A 53 1.19 0.93 -4.62
CA TYR A 53 -0.22 1.28 -4.85
C TYR A 53 -0.37 2.58 -5.67
N ILE A 54 0.39 3.63 -5.33
CA ILE A 54 0.35 4.90 -6.07
C ILE A 54 0.80 4.69 -7.52
N ARG A 55 1.89 3.95 -7.76
CA ARG A 55 2.38 3.70 -9.11
C ARG A 55 1.32 3.01 -9.96
N ASP A 56 0.67 1.98 -9.41
CA ASP A 56 -0.37 1.23 -10.12
C ASP A 56 -1.56 2.14 -10.48
N LYS A 57 -1.99 3.01 -9.56
CA LYS A 57 -3.05 4.00 -9.83
C LYS A 57 -2.67 5.04 -10.88
N LEU A 58 -1.41 5.44 -10.95
CA LEU A 58 -0.93 6.37 -11.98
C LEU A 58 -0.86 5.70 -13.35
N GLU A 59 -0.43 4.44 -13.43
CA GLU A 59 -0.41 3.66 -14.67
C GLU A 59 -1.82 3.46 -15.24
N GLU A 60 -2.81 3.11 -14.39
CA GLU A 60 -4.23 3.04 -14.78
C GLU A 60 -4.73 4.35 -15.38
N LYS A 61 -4.41 5.48 -14.72
CA LYS A 61 -4.83 6.80 -15.19
C LYS A 61 -4.20 7.15 -16.53
N SER A 62 -2.90 6.86 -16.70
CA SER A 62 -2.18 7.10 -17.95
C SER A 62 -2.76 6.29 -19.11
N TYR A 63 -3.04 5.01 -18.89
CA TYR A 63 -3.66 4.13 -19.87
C TYR A 63 -5.03 4.66 -20.32
N ASN A 64 -5.88 5.05 -19.37
CA ASN A 64 -7.21 5.59 -19.66
C ASN A 64 -7.17 6.92 -20.42
N LEU A 65 -6.15 7.75 -20.19
CA LEU A 65 -5.94 9.00 -20.94
C LEU A 65 -5.47 8.76 -22.38
N SER A 66 -4.66 7.73 -22.64
CA SER A 66 -4.18 7.37 -23.99
C SER A 66 -5.24 6.78 -24.92
N LYS A 67 -6.40 6.39 -24.37
CA LYS A 67 -7.50 5.75 -25.10
C LYS A 67 -8.64 6.71 -25.49
N ASN A 68 -8.58 7.97 -25.04
CA ASN A 68 -9.50 9.04 -25.45
C ASN A 68 -8.84 9.90 -26.53
#